data_AF-A0A937XA88-F1
#
_entry.id   AF-A0A937XA88-F1
#
_cell.length_a   1.000
_cell.length_b   1.000
_cell.length_c   1.000
_cell.angle_alpha   90.00
_cell.angle_beta   90.00
_cell.angle_gamma   90.00
#
_symmetry.space_group_name_H-M   'P 1'
#
loop_
_entity.id
_entity.type
_entity.pdbx_description
1 polymer ?
#
loop_
_entity_poly.entity_id
_entity_poly.type
_entity_poly.pdbx_seq_one_letter_code
_entity_poly.pdbx_strand_id
1 'polypeptide(L)'
;MSEKLLTHEEVQDKTRQFQALLNREKELQTFLLKLKMTGDDEQVREKMRQHDDAIAEIRKLRHEGMLPILKELNDFIKAAKAEQGARKGA
;
A
#
# COMPACT_ATOMS: atom_id res chain seq x y z
N MET A 1 -11.84 26.81 -2.90
CA MET A 1 -10.79 26.32 -3.83
C MET A 1 -11.38 25.12 -4.55
N SER A 2 -11.38 25.09 -5.88
CA SER A 2 -11.78 23.87 -6.61
C SER A 2 -10.79 22.76 -6.26
N GLU A 3 -11.27 21.69 -5.60
CA GLU A 3 -10.51 20.44 -5.52
C GLU A 3 -10.25 20.00 -6.95
N LYS A 4 -8.97 19.99 -7.35
CA LYS A 4 -8.58 19.54 -8.68
C LYS A 4 -8.78 18.03 -8.71
N LEU A 5 -9.82 17.58 -9.41
CA LEU A 5 -10.08 16.16 -9.64
C LEU A 5 -8.86 15.52 -10.32
N LEU A 6 -8.48 14.32 -9.83
CA LEU A 6 -7.45 13.51 -10.47
C LEU A 6 -7.83 13.24 -11.93
N THR A 7 -6.84 13.36 -12.81
CA THR A 7 -6.95 12.97 -14.21
C THR A 7 -6.91 11.45 -14.37
N HIS A 8 -7.32 10.95 -15.52
CA HIS A 8 -7.25 9.52 -15.83
C HIS A 8 -5.82 8.98 -15.72
N GLU A 9 -4.83 9.74 -16.19
CA GLU A 9 -3.41 9.36 -16.12
C GLU A 9 -2.91 9.28 -14.68
N GLU A 10 -3.28 10.23 -13.82
CA GLU A 10 -2.91 10.21 -12.39
C GLU A 10 -3.54 9.02 -11.66
N VAL A 11 -4.78 8.67 -11.97
CA VAL A 11 -5.44 7.48 -11.41
C VAL A 11 -4.74 6.19 -11.87
N GLN A 12 -4.38 6.09 -13.15
CA GLN A 12 -3.63 4.95 -13.66
C GLN A 12 -2.26 4.84 -13.00
N ASP A 13 -1.53 5.95 -12.87
CA ASP A 13 -0.22 5.96 -12.25
C ASP A 13 -0.26 5.54 -10.78
N LYS A 14 -1.20 6.11 -10.01
CA LYS A 14 -1.44 5.70 -8.61
C LYS A 14 -1.78 4.22 -8.48
N THR A 15 -2.58 3.68 -9.41
CA THR A 15 -2.92 2.25 -9.42
C THR A 15 -1.68 1.38 -9.69
N ARG A 16 -0.80 1.80 -10.61
CA ARG A 16 0.47 1.11 -10.89
C ARG A 16 1.40 1.15 -9.67
N GLN A 17 1.53 2.30 -9.01
CA GLN A 17 2.32 2.45 -7.79
C GLN A 17 1.79 1.54 -6.68
N PHE A 18 0.47 1.50 -6.48
CA PHE A 18 -0.17 0.62 -5.50
C PHE A 18 0.10 -0.87 -5.80
N GLN A 19 0.00 -1.27 -7.07
CA GLN A 19 0.28 -2.64 -7.49
C GLN A 19 1.74 -3.03 -7.24
N ALA A 20 2.69 -2.13 -7.48
CA ALA A 20 4.11 -2.36 -7.19
C ALA A 20 4.35 -2.57 -5.69
N LEU A 21 3.73 -1.75 -4.83
CA LEU A 21 3.79 -1.91 -3.38
C LEU A 21 3.18 -3.25 -2.93
N LEU A 22 2.05 -3.66 -3.52
CA LEU A 22 1.42 -4.94 -3.21
C LEU A 22 2.30 -6.13 -3.58
N ASN A 23 2.93 -6.07 -4.75
CA ASN A 23 3.86 -7.11 -5.18
C ASN A 23 5.03 -7.22 -4.21
N ARG A 24 5.59 -6.08 -3.79
CA ARG A 24 6.68 -6.05 -2.78
C ARG A 24 6.24 -6.62 -1.43
N GLU A 25 5.05 -6.28 -0.96
CA GLU A 25 4.50 -6.86 0.27
C GLU A 25 4.35 -8.38 0.15
N LYS A 26 3.86 -8.88 -0.99
CA LYS A 26 3.70 -10.32 -1.24
C LYS A 26 5.05 -11.06 -1.26
N GLU A 27 6.11 -10.45 -1.76
CA GLU A 27 7.46 -11.00 -1.70
C GLU A 27 7.93 -11.16 -0.25
N LEU A 28 7.73 -10.14 0.59
CA LEU A 28 8.10 -10.18 2.02
C LEU A 28 7.28 -11.22 2.78
N GLN A 29 5.97 -11.32 2.50
CA GLN A 29 5.14 -12.39 3.07
C GLN A 29 5.60 -13.77 2.64
N THR A 30 5.99 -13.94 1.37
CA THR A 30 6.53 -15.20 0.85
C THR A 30 7.87 -15.53 1.51
N PHE A 31 8.72 -14.54 1.74
CA PHE A 31 9.97 -14.69 2.49
C PHE A 31 9.68 -15.17 3.91
N LEU A 32 8.77 -14.53 4.63
CA LEU A 32 8.37 -14.91 5.99
C LEU A 32 7.83 -16.35 6.07
N LEU A 33 7.01 -16.76 5.10
CA LEU A 33 6.50 -18.14 5.03
C LEU A 33 7.60 -19.19 4.81
N LYS A 34 8.70 -18.81 4.14
CA LYS A 34 9.83 -19.70 3.85
C LYS A 34 10.92 -19.64 4.94
N LEU A 35 10.85 -18.68 5.86
CA LEU A 35 11.86 -18.45 6.87
C LEU A 35 11.82 -19.58 7.92
N LYS A 36 12.90 -20.36 8.00
CA LYS A 36 13.05 -21.44 8.98
C LYS A 36 13.85 -20.95 10.19
N MET A 37 13.31 -21.17 11.38
CA MET A 37 13.94 -20.86 12.67
C MET A 37 14.64 -22.10 13.22
N THR A 38 15.67 -22.57 12.52
CA THR A 38 16.42 -23.77 12.89
C THR A 38 17.91 -23.47 12.83
N GLY A 39 18.68 -23.99 13.77
CA GLY A 39 20.10 -23.72 13.87
C GLY A 39 20.56 -23.62 15.31
N ASP A 40 21.79 -23.18 15.50
CA ASP A 40 22.26 -22.73 16.82
C ASP A 40 21.61 -21.40 17.25
N ASP A 41 21.85 -20.99 18.50
CA ASP A 41 21.26 -19.79 19.08
C ASP A 41 21.62 -18.49 18.33
N GLU A 42 22.76 -18.45 17.65
CA GLU A 42 23.17 -17.28 16.86
C GLU A 42 22.40 -17.23 15.54
N GLN A 43 22.28 -18.38 14.86
CA GLN A 43 21.49 -18.53 13.64
C GLN A 43 20.01 -18.20 13.90
N VAL A 44 19.43 -18.70 14.99
CA VAL A 44 18.03 -18.41 15.35
C VAL A 44 17.85 -16.92 15.63
N ARG A 45 18.77 -16.28 16.37
CA ARG A 45 18.71 -14.83 16.64
C ARG A 45 18.79 -14.00 15.37
N GLU A 46 19.67 -14.36 14.44
CA GLU A 46 19.76 -13.68 13.14
C GLU A 46 18.47 -13.85 12.33
N LYS A 47 17.89 -15.04 12.32
CA LYS A 47 16.62 -15.28 11.63
C LYS A 47 15.47 -14.50 12.27
N MET A 48 15.44 -14.36 13.59
CA MET A 48 14.47 -13.51 14.28
C MET A 48 14.60 -12.04 13.88
N ARG A 49 15.82 -11.50 13.77
CA ARG A 49 16.02 -10.13 13.27
C ARG A 49 15.46 -9.97 11.86
N GLN A 50 15.79 -10.89 10.96
CA GLN A 50 15.27 -10.89 9.58
C GLN A 50 13.73 -10.96 9.52
N HIS A 51 13.11 -11.72 10.42
CA HIS A 51 11.66 -11.76 10.56
C HIS A 51 11.10 -10.39 10.96
N ASP A 52 11.65 -9.79 12.00
CA ASP A 52 11.16 -8.52 12.54
C ASP A 52 11.34 -7.36 11.55
N ASP A 53 12.47 -7.34 10.83
CA ASP A 53 12.75 -6.37 9.77
C ASP A 53 11.73 -6.49 8.63
N ALA A 54 11.42 -7.72 8.18
CA ALA A 54 10.41 -7.94 7.13
C ALA A 54 9.01 -7.51 7.59
N ILE A 55 8.64 -7.76 8.84
CA ILE A 55 7.37 -7.29 9.42
C ILE A 55 7.32 -5.75 9.49
N ALA A 56 8.42 -5.11 9.89
CA ALA A 56 8.54 -3.67 9.92
C ALA A 56 8.41 -3.05 8.51
N GLU A 57 9.07 -3.64 7.50
CA GLU A 57 8.96 -3.22 6.11
C GLU A 57 7.52 -3.35 5.58
N ILE A 58 6.82 -4.47 5.87
CA ILE A 58 5.41 -4.63 5.50
C ILE A 58 4.54 -3.52 6.12
N ARG A 59 4.74 -3.22 7.42
CA ARG A 59 4.00 -2.14 8.07
C ARG A 59 4.27 -0.79 7.40
N LYS A 60 5.53 -0.51 7.07
CA LYS A 60 5.94 0.71 6.36
C LYS A 60 5.28 0.81 4.99
N LEU A 61 5.34 -0.24 4.18
CA LEU A 61 4.70 -0.28 2.85
C LEU A 61 3.21 0.04 2.94
N ARG A 62 2.51 -0.55 3.91
CA ARG A 62 1.08 -0.31 4.13
C ARG A 62 0.80 1.13 4.57
N HIS A 63 1.47 1.60 5.62
CA HIS A 63 1.13 2.87 6.24
C HIS A 63 1.65 4.10 5.48
N GLU A 64 2.87 4.03 4.96
CA GLU A 64 3.52 5.15 4.28
C GLU A 64 3.33 5.10 2.76
N GLY A 65 3.14 3.91 2.18
CA GLY A 65 2.96 3.75 0.73
C GLY A 65 1.50 3.61 0.32
N MET A 66 0.84 2.54 0.78
CA MET A 66 -0.47 2.12 0.27
C MET A 66 -1.63 3.00 0.78
N LEU A 67 -1.67 3.29 2.08
CA LEU A 67 -2.77 4.06 2.67
C LEU A 67 -2.92 5.47 2.08
N PRO A 68 -1.85 6.25 1.85
CA PRO A 68 -1.97 7.54 1.18
C PRO A 68 -2.59 7.43 -0.21
N ILE A 69 -2.15 6.45 -1.01
CA ILE A 69 -2.72 6.23 -2.36
C ILE A 69 -4.21 5.91 -2.27
N LEU A 70 -4.60 5.01 -1.36
CA LEU A 70 -6.02 4.66 -1.16
C LEU A 70 -6.85 5.84 -0.70
N LYS A 71 -6.29 6.71 0.16
CA LYS A 71 -6.96 7.93 0.61
C LYS A 71 -7.19 8.88 -0.56
N GLU A 72 -6.17 9.15 -1.36
CA GLU A 72 -6.30 10.04 -2.53
C GLU A 72 -7.32 9.52 -3.55
N LEU A 73 -7.32 8.21 -3.83
CA LEU A 73 -8.31 7.59 -4.72
C LEU A 73 -9.73 7.65 -4.12
N ASN A 74 -9.88 7.47 -2.81
CA ASN A 74 -11.17 7.57 -2.12
C ASN A 74 -11.72 9.00 -2.17
N ASP A 75 -10.87 9.99 -1.89
CA ASP A 75 -11.23 11.40 -1.91
C ASP A 75 -11.65 11.83 -3.33
N PHE A 76 -10.93 11.37 -4.36
CA PHE A 76 -11.33 11.54 -5.76
C PHE A 76 -12.73 10.96 -6.06
N ILE A 77 -13.01 9.72 -5.63
CA ILE A 77 -14.32 9.08 -5.85
C ILE A 77 -15.44 9.86 -5.15
N LYS A 78 -15.20 10.38 -3.95
CA LYS A 78 -16.18 11.21 -3.23
C LYS A 78 -16.46 12.52 -3.96
N ALA A 79 -15.42 13.22 -4.39
CA ALA A 79 -15.55 14.47 -5.14
C ALA A 79 -16.33 14.26 -6.45
N ALA A 80 -15.99 13.21 -7.21
CA ALA A 80 -16.69 12.86 -8.45
C ALA A 80 -18.18 12.53 -8.23
N LYS A 81 -18.52 11.85 -7.12
CA LYS A 81 -19.92 11.57 -6.75
C LYS A 81 -20.69 12.83 -6.35
N ALA A 82 -20.06 13.75 -5.63
CA ALA A 82 -20.68 15.01 -5.22
C ALA A 82 -21.02 15.89 -6.44
N GLU A 83 -20.11 15.98 -7.43
CA GLU A 83 -20.37 16.70 -8.67
C GLU A 83 -21.51 16.10 -9.50
N GLN A 84 -21.60 14.77 -9.56
CA GLN A 84 -22.72 14.10 -10.27
C GLN A 84 -24.07 14.32 -9.57
N GLY A 85 -24.10 14.39 -8.24
CA GLY A 85 -25.31 14.71 -7.48
C GLY A 85 -25.79 16.14 -7.71
N ALA A 86 -24.86 17.11 -7.73
CA ALA A 86 -25.16 18.51 -8.00
C ALA A 86 -25.73 18.74 -9.43
N ARG A 87 -25.23 18.00 -10.43
CA ARG A 87 -25.73 18.09 -11.82
C ARG A 87 -27.10 17.43 -12.06
N LYS A 88 -27.59 16.60 -11.12
CA LYS A 88 -28.92 15.97 -11.22
C LYS A 88 -30.02 16.70 -10.43
N GLY A 89 -29.62 17.63 -9.55
CA GLY A 89 -30.53 18.47 -8.76
C GLY A 89 -30.68 19.91 -9.26
N ALA A 90 -30.00 20.25 -10.36
CA ALA A 90 -30.15 21.49 -11.12
C ALA A 90 -30.89 21.18 -12.43
#